data_AF-K5W791-F1
#
_entry.id   AF-K5W791-F1
#
_cell.length_a   1.000
_cell.length_b   1.000
_cell.length_c   1.000
_cell.angle_alpha   90.00
_cell.angle_beta   90.00
_cell.angle_gamma   90.00
#
_symmetry.space_group_name_H-M   'P 1'
#
loop_
_entity.id
_entity.type
_entity.pdbx_description
1 polymer ?
#
loop_
_entity_poly.entity_id
_entity_poly.type
_entity_poly.pdbx_seq_one_letter_code
_entity_poly.pdbx_strand_id
1 'polypeptide(L)'
;MSGIWPECPRSAGTVNVEDEPTGLVRVGAGSFATVCAHRGGPLVFKIVHFEEQAQELKAEYTAHNALFTSYPQKFTFAVPRPLGFYGITNQDYLELSTNIHFHLSGQYFESVGVPRSAYAMDRVHTLPADIGNVIRVQFYSRITEARSAPYSSLCRLYLSKVLKPSMFLRFESRLMPLNDVARGMGEVLGHIHWRLGYDARDIEFVMGGDGYHGVTFQVIDFNQMRRLEGTGVEVVEMLVSSFFANDPYYPRPRPSDTLYQAFRTGYIAQCALGQTSVPKEFLEAIEVEQAKRDARE
;
A
#
# COMPACT_ATOMS: atom_id res chain seq x y z
N MET A 1 -64.56 -1.17 30.80
CA MET A 1 -64.14 -1.19 29.38
C MET A 1 -62.71 -0.66 29.37
N SER A 2 -61.64 -1.44 29.13
CA SER A 2 -61.31 -2.41 28.06
C SER A 2 -60.74 -1.75 26.80
N GLY A 3 -59.43 -1.93 26.61
CA GLY A 3 -58.60 -1.34 25.55
C GLY A 3 -57.13 -1.51 25.96
N ILE A 4 -56.58 -2.73 25.96
CA ILE A 4 -56.14 -3.48 24.77
C ILE A 4 -55.09 -2.70 23.98
N TRP A 5 -53.83 -2.93 24.33
CA TRP A 5 -52.69 -2.80 23.42
C TRP A 5 -52.17 -4.22 23.14
N PRO A 6 -51.78 -4.57 21.90
CA PRO A 6 -51.32 -5.93 21.60
C PRO A 6 -50.01 -6.27 22.30
N GLU A 7 -49.87 -7.52 22.76
CA GLU A 7 -48.60 -8.03 23.26
C GLU A 7 -47.58 -8.14 22.12
N CYS A 8 -46.34 -7.70 22.36
CA CYS A 8 -45.26 -7.88 21.41
C CYS A 8 -44.86 -9.38 21.35
N PRO A 9 -44.88 -10.05 20.19
CA PRO A 9 -44.63 -11.50 20.11
C PRO A 9 -43.25 -11.89 20.64
N ARG A 10 -43.22 -12.68 21.72
CA ARG A 10 -41.98 -13.30 22.24
C ARG A 10 -41.54 -14.50 21.40
N SER A 11 -41.32 -14.29 20.10
CA SER A 11 -40.55 -15.23 19.29
C SER A 11 -39.07 -14.96 19.51
N ALA A 12 -38.52 -15.49 20.60
CA ALA A 12 -37.08 -15.54 20.84
C ALA A 12 -36.44 -16.58 19.89
N GLY A 13 -36.43 -16.26 18.60
CA GLY A 13 -35.54 -16.92 17.66
C GLY A 13 -34.12 -16.65 18.12
N THR A 14 -33.40 -17.70 18.50
CA THR A 14 -31.98 -17.60 18.84
C THR A 14 -31.24 -17.11 17.61
N VAL A 15 -30.90 -15.82 17.61
CA VAL A 15 -29.88 -15.31 16.70
C VAL A 15 -28.62 -16.07 17.05
N ASN A 16 -28.21 -17.00 16.18
CA ASN A 16 -26.85 -17.49 16.17
C ASN A 16 -25.97 -16.30 15.83
N VAL A 17 -25.54 -15.58 16.87
CA VAL A 17 -24.30 -14.82 16.81
C VAL A 17 -23.22 -15.89 16.66
N GLU A 18 -22.87 -16.20 15.42
CA GLU A 18 -21.62 -16.89 15.14
C GLU A 18 -20.52 -15.95 15.65
N ASP A 19 -19.89 -16.36 16.77
CA ASP A 19 -18.78 -15.62 17.37
C ASP A 19 -17.73 -15.31 16.29
N GLU A 20 -17.09 -14.14 16.37
CA GLU A 20 -16.15 -13.74 15.31
C GLU A 20 -15.07 -14.83 15.14
N PRO A 21 -14.85 -15.33 13.90
CA PRO A 21 -13.93 -16.43 13.69
C PRO A 21 -12.54 -16.03 14.15
N THR A 22 -12.03 -16.73 15.16
CA THR A 22 -10.75 -16.47 15.85
C THR A 22 -9.52 -16.68 14.96
N GLY A 23 -9.70 -17.24 13.77
CA GLY A 23 -8.65 -17.47 12.78
C GLY A 23 -8.32 -16.27 11.90
N LEU A 24 -7.26 -16.43 11.12
CA LEU A 24 -6.81 -15.46 10.12
C LEU A 24 -7.77 -15.39 8.93
N VAL A 25 -8.22 -14.18 8.60
CA VAL A 25 -9.06 -13.89 7.42
C VAL A 25 -8.18 -13.31 6.31
N ARG A 26 -8.16 -13.96 5.14
CA ARG A 26 -7.45 -13.45 3.95
C ARG A 26 -8.02 -12.11 3.50
N VAL A 27 -7.17 -11.10 3.38
CA VAL A 27 -7.52 -9.75 2.87
C VAL A 27 -6.87 -9.43 1.52
N GLY A 28 -5.82 -10.16 1.12
CA GLY A 28 -5.19 -10.05 -0.19
C GLY A 28 -4.26 -11.23 -0.49
N ALA A 29 -3.71 -11.32 -1.70
CA ALA A 29 -2.54 -12.14 -2.00
C ALA A 29 -1.86 -11.66 -3.29
N GLY A 30 -0.52 -11.73 -3.31
CA GLY A 30 0.31 -11.56 -4.49
C GLY A 30 0.79 -12.92 -5.05
N SER A 31 1.91 -12.90 -5.76
CA SER A 31 2.56 -14.08 -6.34
C SER A 31 3.09 -15.05 -5.27
N PHE A 32 3.85 -14.52 -4.30
CA PHE A 32 4.63 -15.31 -3.33
C PHE A 32 4.09 -15.26 -1.88
N ALA A 33 3.05 -14.47 -1.61
CA ALA A 33 2.46 -14.38 -0.28
C ALA A 33 0.97 -14.01 -0.28
N THR A 34 0.25 -14.51 0.72
CA THR A 34 -1.10 -14.11 1.11
C THR A 34 -1.03 -13.13 2.27
N VAL A 35 -1.84 -12.07 2.23
CA VAL A 35 -2.00 -11.14 3.35
C VAL A 35 -3.28 -11.49 4.10
N CYS A 36 -3.14 -11.76 5.39
CA CYS A 36 -4.24 -12.06 6.30
C CYS A 36 -4.37 -11.00 7.40
N ALA A 37 -5.60 -10.70 7.82
CA ALA A 37 -5.89 -9.95 9.03
C ALA A 37 -6.48 -10.90 10.09
N HIS A 38 -6.13 -10.72 11.36
CA HIS A 38 -6.97 -11.20 12.44
C HIS A 38 -8.20 -10.28 12.52
N ARG A 39 -9.42 -10.83 12.65
CA ARG A 39 -10.65 -10.02 12.57
C ARG A 39 -10.71 -9.04 13.76
N GLY A 40 -11.24 -7.83 13.52
CA GLY A 40 -11.17 -6.70 14.46
C GLY A 40 -9.77 -6.10 14.71
N GLY A 41 -8.69 -6.86 14.48
CA GLY A 41 -7.33 -6.48 14.85
C GLY A 41 -6.71 -5.36 13.99
N PRO A 42 -5.76 -4.59 14.58
CA PRO A 42 -5.00 -3.54 13.90
C PRO A 42 -3.80 -4.08 13.10
N LEU A 43 -3.62 -5.40 13.03
CA LEU A 43 -2.47 -6.06 12.41
C LEU A 43 -2.84 -6.83 11.15
N VAL A 44 -1.89 -6.92 10.21
CA VAL A 44 -1.90 -7.89 9.11
C VAL A 44 -0.59 -8.68 9.08
N PHE A 45 -0.69 -9.91 8.56
CA PHE A 45 0.40 -10.87 8.42
C PHE A 45 0.58 -11.19 6.94
N LYS A 46 1.81 -11.07 6.41
CA LYS A 46 2.17 -11.50 5.05
C LYS A 46 2.83 -12.89 5.14
N ILE A 47 2.25 -13.91 4.49
CA ILE A 47 2.51 -15.35 4.72
C ILE A 47 2.74 -16.07 3.38
N VAL A 48 3.80 -16.89 3.25
CA VAL A 48 4.34 -17.40 1.96
C VAL A 48 3.56 -18.53 1.22
N HIS A 49 3.99 -18.92 0.01
CA HIS A 49 3.32 -19.73 -1.09
C HIS A 49 3.93 -21.25 -1.57
N PHE A 50 5.06 -21.10 -0.72
CA PHE A 50 5.84 -22.11 0.09
C PHE A 50 6.99 -21.56 0.95
N GLU A 51 7.47 -22.38 1.89
CA GLU A 51 8.37 -21.99 2.98
C GLU A 51 9.80 -21.65 2.50
N GLU A 52 10.17 -22.18 1.33
CA GLU A 52 11.37 -21.84 0.56
C GLU A 52 11.46 -20.32 0.27
N GLN A 53 10.33 -19.61 0.28
CA GLN A 53 10.24 -18.17 0.06
C GLN A 53 10.40 -17.35 1.36
N ALA A 54 10.64 -17.99 2.51
CA ALA A 54 10.83 -17.30 3.79
C ALA A 54 12.01 -16.31 3.77
N GLN A 55 13.06 -16.57 2.98
CA GLN A 55 14.19 -15.65 2.83
C GLN A 55 13.86 -14.42 1.96
N GLU A 56 13.02 -14.58 0.93
CA GLU A 56 12.45 -13.47 0.15
C GLU A 56 11.61 -12.57 1.05
N LEU A 57 10.75 -13.18 1.89
CA LEU A 57 9.95 -12.47 2.88
C LEU A 57 10.82 -11.77 3.96
N LYS A 58 11.92 -12.40 4.40
CA LYS A 58 12.88 -11.81 5.37
C LYS A 58 13.65 -10.63 4.78
N ALA A 59 13.96 -10.69 3.48
CA ALA A 59 14.56 -9.58 2.74
C ALA A 59 13.58 -8.41 2.58
N GLU A 60 12.31 -8.67 2.24
CA GLU A 60 11.26 -7.64 2.22
C GLU A 60 11.11 -6.98 3.59
N TYR A 61 10.94 -7.77 4.66
CA TYR A 61 10.83 -7.26 6.03
C TYR A 61 12.01 -6.34 6.40
N THR A 62 13.23 -6.73 6.01
CA THR A 62 14.44 -5.94 6.26
C THR A 62 14.44 -4.61 5.48
N ALA A 63 14.05 -4.63 4.21
CA ALA A 63 13.94 -3.43 3.37
C ALA A 63 12.83 -2.48 3.87
N HIS A 64 11.67 -3.04 4.21
CA HIS A 64 10.51 -2.36 4.77
C HIS A 64 10.82 -1.70 6.13
N ASN A 65 11.58 -2.39 6.99
CA ASN A 65 12.04 -1.83 8.26
C ASN A 65 13.04 -0.67 8.05
N ALA A 66 14.01 -0.81 7.14
CA ALA A 66 14.94 0.28 6.81
C ALA A 66 14.18 1.50 6.24
N LEU A 67 13.16 1.26 5.42
CA LEU A 67 12.25 2.30 4.94
C LEU A 67 11.54 2.99 6.09
N PHE A 68 10.78 2.26 6.92
CA PHE A 68 10.01 2.83 8.03
C PHE A 68 10.89 3.58 9.04
N THR A 69 12.04 3.01 9.43
CA THR A 69 12.97 3.59 10.41
C THR A 69 13.57 4.92 9.95
N SER A 70 13.74 5.11 8.64
CA SER A 70 14.26 6.36 8.06
C SER A 70 13.17 7.34 7.60
N TYR A 71 11.89 6.96 7.72
CA TYR A 71 10.80 7.62 7.00
C TYR A 71 10.43 8.99 7.59
N PRO A 72 10.44 10.08 6.80
CA PRO A 72 10.09 11.39 7.33
C PRO A 72 8.58 11.51 7.60
N GLN A 73 8.20 11.70 8.87
CA GLN A 73 6.81 11.82 9.35
C GLN A 73 5.95 12.91 8.66
N LYS A 74 6.57 13.80 7.88
CA LYS A 74 5.93 14.88 7.13
C LYS A 74 5.53 14.51 5.69
N PHE A 75 5.80 13.28 5.23
CA PHE A 75 5.46 12.85 3.88
C PHE A 75 3.95 12.69 3.71
N THR A 76 3.49 12.90 2.46
CA THR A 76 2.08 12.75 2.06
C THR A 76 1.55 11.32 2.24
N PHE A 77 2.40 10.32 1.98
CA PHE A 77 2.08 8.91 2.17
C PHE A 77 2.72 8.41 3.47
N ALA A 78 2.00 7.57 4.22
CA ALA A 78 2.57 6.75 5.29
C ALA A 78 3.17 5.44 4.73
N VAL A 79 3.96 4.77 5.56
CA VAL A 79 4.38 3.37 5.37
C VAL A 79 3.84 2.60 6.58
N PRO A 80 3.17 1.44 6.40
CA PRO A 80 2.77 0.60 7.52
C PRO A 80 3.98 0.25 8.37
N ARG A 81 3.88 0.29 9.69
CA ARG A 81 5.00 -0.13 10.54
C ARG A 81 5.19 -1.65 10.41
N PRO A 82 6.36 -2.15 9.97
CA PRO A 82 6.74 -3.54 10.24
C PRO A 82 6.94 -3.70 11.75
N LEU A 83 6.51 -4.81 12.32
CA LEU A 83 6.50 -5.02 13.78
C LEU A 83 7.31 -6.26 14.21
N GLY A 84 7.27 -7.33 13.40
CA GLY A 84 8.08 -8.53 13.66
C GLY A 84 8.07 -9.51 12.51
N PHE A 85 9.16 -10.24 12.32
CA PHE A 85 9.25 -11.42 11.44
C PHE A 85 9.34 -12.70 12.27
N TYR A 86 8.61 -13.74 11.83
CA TYR A 86 8.54 -15.08 12.38
C TYR A 86 8.96 -16.09 11.30
N GLY A 87 10.14 -16.68 11.46
CA GLY A 87 10.65 -17.74 10.58
C GLY A 87 10.42 -19.12 11.17
N ILE A 88 9.39 -19.85 10.72
CA ILE A 88 8.91 -21.08 11.37
C ILE A 88 9.96 -22.22 11.38
N THR A 89 10.73 -22.38 10.30
CA THR A 89 11.73 -23.46 10.18
C THR A 89 12.97 -23.22 11.04
N ASN A 90 13.38 -21.96 11.22
CA ASN A 90 14.59 -21.59 11.95
C ASN A 90 14.32 -21.18 13.41
N GLN A 91 13.05 -20.94 13.78
CA GLN A 91 12.69 -20.12 14.94
C GLN A 91 13.38 -18.74 14.90
N ASP A 92 13.44 -18.16 13.70
CA ASP A 92 13.99 -16.82 13.43
C ASP A 92 12.99 -15.76 13.92
N TYR A 93 13.20 -15.20 15.11
CA TYR A 93 12.42 -14.08 15.64
C TYR A 93 13.16 -12.76 15.45
N LEU A 94 12.59 -11.82 14.70
CA LEU A 94 13.10 -10.46 14.56
C LEU A 94 12.03 -9.46 14.97
N GLU A 95 11.84 -9.23 16.27
CA GLU A 95 10.96 -8.18 16.79
C GLU A 95 11.57 -6.79 16.63
N LEU A 96 10.75 -5.81 16.26
CA LEU A 96 11.11 -4.39 16.32
C LEU A 96 10.84 -3.83 17.71
N SER A 97 11.89 -3.79 18.53
CA SER A 97 11.91 -3.15 19.85
C SER A 97 11.46 -1.68 19.75
N THR A 98 10.18 -1.46 20.01
CA THR A 98 9.50 -0.16 19.96
C THR A 98 8.54 -0.09 21.15
N ASN A 99 8.28 1.13 21.66
CA ASN A 99 7.57 1.35 22.92
C ASN A 99 6.04 1.17 22.80
N ILE A 100 5.60 -0.01 22.34
CA ILE A 100 4.20 -0.36 22.10
C ILE A 100 3.76 -1.38 23.17
N HIS A 101 2.51 -1.29 23.64
CA HIS A 101 1.90 -2.25 24.57
C HIS A 101 1.59 -3.64 23.94
N PHE A 102 2.30 -4.04 22.90
CA PHE A 102 2.06 -5.27 22.13
C PHE A 102 3.40 -5.95 21.81
N HIS A 103 3.70 -7.05 22.49
CA HIS A 103 4.90 -7.86 22.30
C HIS A 103 4.58 -8.99 21.30
N LEU A 104 5.26 -9.02 20.16
CA LEU A 104 4.99 -9.96 19.07
C LEU A 104 5.98 -11.13 19.09
N SER A 105 5.99 -11.87 20.19
CA SER A 105 6.78 -13.09 20.33
C SER A 105 6.31 -14.18 19.36
N GLY A 106 7.14 -15.21 19.12
CA GLY A 106 6.76 -16.37 18.30
C GLY A 106 5.45 -17.05 18.74
N GLN A 107 5.21 -17.10 20.06
CA GLN A 107 3.97 -17.63 20.65
C GLN A 107 2.74 -16.84 20.22
N TYR A 108 2.85 -15.53 19.94
CA TYR A 108 1.75 -14.75 19.39
C TYR A 108 1.39 -15.21 17.97
N PHE A 109 2.38 -15.33 17.07
CA PHE A 109 2.18 -15.84 15.70
C PHE A 109 1.54 -17.25 15.69
N GLU A 110 2.00 -18.13 16.59
CA GLU A 110 1.43 -19.46 16.79
C GLU A 110 -0.02 -19.39 17.31
N SER A 111 -0.30 -18.55 18.31
CA SER A 111 -1.65 -18.42 18.91
C SER A 111 -2.71 -17.89 17.95
N VAL A 112 -2.34 -17.02 17.00
CA VAL A 112 -3.26 -16.53 15.94
C VAL A 112 -3.35 -17.48 14.75
N GLY A 113 -2.63 -18.60 14.76
CA GLY A 113 -2.69 -19.66 13.75
C GLY A 113 -1.94 -19.34 12.45
N VAL A 114 -0.80 -18.63 12.51
CA VAL A 114 0.08 -18.45 11.35
C VAL A 114 0.69 -19.81 10.94
N PRO A 115 0.46 -20.32 9.71
CA PRO A 115 0.81 -21.69 9.36
C PRO A 115 2.22 -21.88 8.76
N ARG A 116 2.94 -20.78 8.45
CA ARG A 116 4.23 -20.73 7.73
C ARG A 116 4.97 -19.43 8.08
N SER A 117 6.22 -19.27 7.66
CA SER A 117 6.96 -18.02 7.84
C SER A 117 6.17 -16.79 7.40
N ALA A 118 6.21 -15.76 8.25
CA ALA A 118 5.39 -14.56 8.13
C ALA A 118 6.09 -13.31 8.69
N TYR A 119 5.67 -12.12 8.27
CA TYR A 119 5.90 -10.90 9.04
C TYR A 119 4.61 -10.15 9.31
N ALA A 120 4.55 -9.52 10.49
CA ALA A 120 3.43 -8.72 10.95
C ALA A 120 3.70 -7.22 10.76
N MET A 121 2.67 -6.46 10.41
CA MET A 121 2.72 -5.00 10.23
C MET A 121 1.40 -4.32 10.60
N ASP A 122 1.45 -3.00 10.83
CA ASP A 122 0.25 -2.15 10.97
C ASP A 122 -0.70 -2.37 9.78
N ARG A 123 -2.00 -2.46 10.05
CA ARG A 123 -3.02 -2.69 9.02
C ARG A 123 -3.39 -1.42 8.29
N VAL A 124 -3.38 -1.47 6.95
CA VAL A 124 -4.13 -0.49 6.15
C VAL A 124 -5.63 -0.68 6.42
N HIS A 125 -6.25 0.27 7.12
CA HIS A 125 -7.67 0.16 7.46
C HIS A 125 -8.55 0.23 6.20
N THR A 126 -9.72 -0.40 6.28
CA THR A 126 -10.73 -0.32 5.22
C THR A 126 -11.23 1.11 5.06
N LEU A 127 -11.43 1.56 3.82
CA LEU A 127 -12.04 2.85 3.52
C LEU A 127 -13.39 3.04 4.24
N PRO A 128 -13.70 4.25 4.74
CA PRO A 128 -15.01 4.57 5.32
C PRO A 128 -16.17 4.20 4.38
N ALA A 129 -17.26 3.67 4.93
CA ALA A 129 -18.33 3.06 4.13
C ALA A 129 -19.06 4.05 3.20
N ASP A 130 -19.08 5.34 3.53
CA ASP A 130 -19.59 6.43 2.70
C ASP A 130 -18.67 6.70 1.49
N ILE A 131 -17.34 6.73 1.71
CA ILE A 131 -16.32 6.82 0.65
C ILE A 131 -16.38 5.57 -0.24
N GLY A 132 -16.40 4.36 0.37
CA GLY A 132 -16.60 3.09 -0.33
C GLY A 132 -17.88 3.04 -1.16
N ASN A 133 -18.96 3.67 -0.69
CA ASN A 133 -20.22 3.75 -1.44
C ASN A 133 -20.13 4.71 -2.64
N VAL A 134 -19.46 5.86 -2.50
CA VAL A 134 -19.24 6.78 -3.63
C VAL A 134 -18.34 6.15 -4.70
N ILE A 135 -17.29 5.41 -4.29
CA ILE A 135 -16.46 4.61 -5.22
C ILE A 135 -17.35 3.65 -6.02
N ARG A 136 -18.16 2.85 -5.32
CA ARG A 136 -19.08 1.89 -5.93
C ARG A 136 -20.09 2.55 -6.88
N VAL A 137 -20.67 3.69 -6.51
CA VAL A 137 -21.67 4.41 -7.31
C VAL A 137 -21.05 5.10 -8.54
N GLN A 138 -19.80 5.56 -8.46
CA GLN A 138 -19.11 6.22 -9.58
C GLN A 138 -18.50 5.22 -10.58
N PHE A 139 -17.97 4.09 -10.11
CA PHE A 139 -17.08 3.23 -10.93
C PHE A 139 -17.56 1.81 -11.18
N TYR A 140 -18.50 1.25 -10.40
CA TYR A 140 -19.05 -0.08 -10.70
C TYR A 140 -20.18 0.06 -11.72
N SER A 141 -20.38 -0.93 -12.61
CA SER A 141 -21.29 -0.76 -13.74
C SER A 141 -22.75 -0.54 -13.29
N ARG A 142 -23.51 0.24 -14.09
CA ARG A 142 -24.88 0.62 -13.74
C ARG A 142 -25.79 -0.61 -13.68
N ILE A 143 -26.33 -0.84 -12.48
CA ILE A 143 -27.48 -1.69 -12.10
C ILE A 143 -27.16 -3.11 -11.61
N THR A 144 -26.38 -3.93 -12.30
CA THR A 144 -26.20 -5.36 -11.92
C THR A 144 -25.11 -5.61 -10.88
N GLU A 145 -23.89 -5.08 -11.06
CA GLU A 145 -22.77 -5.34 -10.14
C GLU A 145 -22.89 -4.53 -8.83
N ALA A 146 -23.22 -3.24 -8.95
CA ALA A 146 -23.15 -2.27 -7.85
C ALA A 146 -24.10 -2.54 -6.65
N ARG A 147 -25.05 -3.48 -6.76
CA ARG A 147 -25.98 -3.83 -5.66
C ARG A 147 -25.52 -5.01 -4.82
N SER A 148 -24.77 -5.95 -5.38
CA SER A 148 -24.26 -7.15 -4.68
C SER A 148 -22.76 -7.11 -4.41
N ALA A 149 -22.00 -6.32 -5.17
CA ALA A 149 -20.56 -6.20 -5.00
C ALA A 149 -20.19 -5.48 -3.67
N PRO A 150 -19.14 -5.95 -2.98
CA PRO A 150 -18.69 -5.35 -1.74
C PRO A 150 -18.13 -3.94 -1.96
N TYR A 151 -18.13 -3.14 -0.89
CA TYR A 151 -17.43 -1.87 -0.84
C TYR A 151 -15.93 -2.08 -1.09
N SER A 152 -15.31 -1.18 -1.85
CA SER A 152 -13.85 -1.18 -2.02
C SER A 152 -13.20 -0.92 -0.67
N SER A 153 -12.46 -1.90 -0.15
CA SER A 153 -11.71 -1.79 1.10
C SER A 153 -10.47 -0.90 0.97
N LEU A 154 -9.89 -0.86 -0.22
CA LEU A 154 -8.63 -0.20 -0.57
C LEU A 154 -8.70 0.28 -2.03
N CYS A 155 -8.05 1.38 -2.37
CA CYS A 155 -7.89 1.83 -3.76
C CYS A 155 -6.42 2.02 -4.13
N ARG A 156 -5.98 1.44 -5.25
CA ARG A 156 -4.68 1.73 -5.88
C ARG A 156 -4.77 3.04 -6.68
N LEU A 157 -3.67 3.79 -6.74
CA LEU A 157 -3.63 5.16 -7.26
C LEU A 157 -2.80 5.27 -8.54
N TYR A 158 -3.45 5.40 -9.69
CA TYR A 158 -2.85 5.30 -11.03
C TYR A 158 -2.81 6.61 -11.83
N LEU A 159 -1.74 7.41 -11.74
CA LEU A 159 -1.66 8.71 -12.40
C LEU A 159 -1.19 8.66 -13.89
N SER A 160 -0.72 7.52 -14.43
CA SER A 160 -0.22 7.47 -15.82
C SER A 160 -1.30 7.23 -16.89
N LYS A 161 -2.44 6.62 -16.52
CA LYS A 161 -3.42 6.10 -17.49
C LYS A 161 -4.63 7.01 -17.66
N VAL A 162 -4.85 7.43 -18.91
CA VAL A 162 -6.12 8.02 -19.38
C VAL A 162 -7.17 6.91 -19.46
N LEU A 163 -7.66 6.49 -18.29
CA LEU A 163 -8.74 5.52 -18.16
C LEU A 163 -10.06 6.13 -18.66
N LYS A 164 -10.94 5.30 -19.21
CA LYS A 164 -12.29 5.72 -19.64
C LYS A 164 -13.32 5.46 -18.52
N PRO A 165 -13.97 6.49 -17.96
CA PRO A 165 -13.40 7.79 -17.58
C PRO A 165 -12.31 7.59 -16.50
N SER A 166 -11.58 8.66 -16.14
CA SER A 166 -10.49 8.57 -15.18
C SER A 166 -10.94 7.93 -13.86
N MET A 167 -10.37 6.79 -13.47
CA MET A 167 -10.71 6.09 -12.21
C MET A 167 -10.11 6.77 -10.96
N PHE A 168 -10.02 8.10 -10.99
CA PHE A 168 -9.70 8.93 -9.83
C PHE A 168 -10.96 9.57 -9.27
N LEU A 169 -11.06 9.46 -7.95
CA LEU A 169 -12.22 9.89 -7.19
C LEU A 169 -12.19 11.41 -6.99
N ARG A 170 -13.07 12.12 -7.69
CA ARG A 170 -13.37 13.54 -7.38
C ARG A 170 -14.23 13.63 -6.11
N PHE A 171 -13.61 13.47 -4.94
CA PHE A 171 -14.15 13.95 -3.66
C PHE A 171 -13.56 15.35 -3.38
N GLU A 172 -14.12 16.37 -4.01
CA GLU A 172 -13.54 17.72 -4.07
C GLU A 172 -13.47 18.48 -2.72
N SER A 173 -13.88 17.84 -1.62
CA SER A 173 -13.80 18.36 -0.24
C SER A 173 -13.18 17.40 0.80
N ARG A 174 -12.81 16.16 0.44
CA ARG A 174 -12.27 15.15 1.38
C ARG A 174 -11.03 14.39 0.91
N LEU A 175 -10.63 14.52 -0.36
CA LEU A 175 -9.32 14.03 -0.81
C LEU A 175 -8.31 15.16 -1.01
N MET A 176 -7.04 14.80 -0.85
CA MET A 176 -5.90 15.65 -1.11
C MET A 176 -5.85 16.05 -2.61
N PRO A 177 -5.44 17.30 -2.96
CA PRO A 177 -5.27 17.71 -4.34
C PRO A 177 -4.29 16.80 -5.10
N LEU A 178 -4.59 16.53 -6.39
CA LEU A 178 -3.78 15.60 -7.20
C LEU A 178 -2.31 16.02 -7.35
N ASN A 179 -2.01 17.33 -7.31
CA ASN A 179 -0.63 17.81 -7.31
C ASN A 179 0.11 17.42 -6.02
N ASP A 180 -0.54 17.46 -4.87
CA ASP A 180 0.08 17.10 -3.59
C ASP A 180 0.25 15.57 -3.48
N VAL A 181 -0.72 14.79 -3.99
CA VAL A 181 -0.58 13.33 -4.16
C VAL A 181 0.58 12.98 -5.10
N ALA A 182 0.67 13.62 -6.27
CA ALA A 182 1.74 13.37 -7.23
C ALA A 182 3.13 13.77 -6.66
N ARG A 183 3.21 14.93 -6.00
CA ARG A 183 4.38 15.35 -5.22
C ARG A 183 4.76 14.31 -4.18
N GLY A 184 3.78 13.83 -3.41
CA GLY A 184 3.95 12.77 -2.42
C GLY A 184 4.58 11.50 -3.00
N MET A 185 4.10 11.03 -4.16
CA MET A 185 4.69 9.89 -4.86
C MET A 185 6.17 10.14 -5.21
N GLY A 186 6.51 11.35 -5.63
CA GLY A 186 7.89 11.77 -5.89
C GLY A 186 8.74 11.80 -4.62
N GLU A 187 8.19 12.31 -3.52
CA GLU A 187 8.86 12.35 -2.20
C GLU A 187 9.16 10.93 -1.68
N VAL A 188 8.25 9.96 -1.83
CA VAL A 188 8.55 8.56 -1.49
C VAL A 188 9.63 7.98 -2.40
N LEU A 189 9.48 8.13 -3.72
CA LEU A 189 10.40 7.52 -4.68
C LEU A 189 11.83 8.05 -4.52
N GLY A 190 11.97 9.36 -4.33
CA GLY A 190 13.27 10.00 -4.09
C GLY A 190 13.91 9.57 -2.78
N HIS A 191 13.13 9.23 -1.76
CA HIS A 191 13.63 8.69 -0.49
C HIS A 191 14.13 7.25 -0.67
N ILE A 192 13.37 6.40 -1.37
CA ILE A 192 13.76 5.01 -1.63
C ILE A 192 15.04 4.95 -2.47
N HIS A 193 15.13 5.76 -3.54
CA HIS A 193 16.32 5.80 -4.38
C HIS A 193 17.54 6.40 -3.64
N TRP A 194 17.40 7.59 -3.05
CA TRP A 194 18.55 8.39 -2.62
C TRP A 194 18.88 8.36 -1.12
N ARG A 195 18.00 7.78 -0.29
CA ARG A 195 18.23 7.60 1.16
C ARG A 195 18.34 6.13 1.58
N LEU A 196 17.76 5.22 0.80
CA LEU A 196 17.85 3.78 1.06
C LEU A 196 18.69 3.01 0.04
N GLY A 197 18.87 3.53 -1.17
CA GLY A 197 19.60 2.84 -2.23
C GLY A 197 18.86 1.61 -2.74
N TYR A 198 17.57 1.76 -3.03
CA TYR A 198 16.74 0.74 -3.71
C TYR A 198 16.08 1.30 -4.97
N ASP A 199 15.71 0.42 -5.91
CA ASP A 199 15.08 0.76 -7.19
C ASP A 199 13.54 0.94 -7.16
N ALA A 200 12.94 0.82 -5.97
CA ALA A 200 11.51 0.99 -5.72
C ALA A 200 10.57 0.15 -6.61
N ARG A 201 11.04 -1.00 -7.10
CA ARG A 201 10.24 -1.88 -7.97
C ARG A 201 9.03 -2.48 -7.25
N ASP A 202 7.91 -2.52 -7.97
CA ASP A 202 6.62 -3.13 -7.58
C ASP A 202 5.89 -2.46 -6.39
N ILE A 203 6.41 -1.35 -5.85
CA ILE A 203 5.72 -0.61 -4.78
C ILE A 203 4.36 -0.06 -5.24
N GLU A 204 3.36 -0.23 -4.39
CA GLU A 204 1.99 0.19 -4.67
C GLU A 204 1.59 1.41 -3.85
N PHE A 205 1.13 2.46 -4.53
CA PHE A 205 0.54 3.63 -3.88
C PHE A 205 -0.95 3.42 -3.71
N VAL A 206 -1.41 3.44 -2.46
CA VAL A 206 -2.80 3.10 -2.09
C VAL A 206 -3.46 4.14 -1.20
N MET A 207 -4.78 4.16 -1.20
CA MET A 207 -5.64 4.93 -0.32
C MET A 207 -6.52 3.98 0.49
N GLY A 208 -6.40 4.05 1.82
CA GLY A 208 -7.19 3.30 2.80
C GLY A 208 -7.89 4.23 3.79
N GLY A 209 -8.58 3.67 4.78
CA GLY A 209 -9.13 4.43 5.91
C GLY A 209 -8.05 4.84 6.91
N ASP A 210 -8.33 5.87 7.71
CA ASP A 210 -7.50 6.31 8.85
C ASP A 210 -7.79 5.55 10.16
N GLY A 211 -8.71 4.59 10.13
CA GLY A 211 -9.25 3.89 11.31
C GLY A 211 -10.50 4.53 11.91
N TYR A 212 -10.92 5.70 11.42
CA TYR A 212 -12.05 6.50 11.93
C TYR A 212 -13.03 6.88 10.80
N HIS A 213 -12.94 8.10 10.28
CA HIS A 213 -13.86 8.68 9.29
C HIS A 213 -13.13 9.36 8.11
N GLY A 214 -11.80 9.42 8.17
CA GLY A 214 -10.94 9.96 7.13
C GLY A 214 -10.35 8.88 6.24
N VAL A 215 -9.40 9.31 5.41
CA VAL A 215 -8.57 8.41 4.62
C VAL A 215 -7.10 8.69 4.91
N THR A 216 -6.27 7.70 4.63
CA THR A 216 -4.81 7.87 4.63
C THR A 216 -4.24 7.29 3.34
N PHE A 217 -3.19 7.93 2.86
CA PHE A 217 -2.41 7.51 1.71
C PHE A 217 -1.24 6.67 2.22
N GLN A 218 -1.05 5.47 1.69
CA GLN A 218 0.03 4.57 2.12
C GLN A 218 0.80 4.00 0.92
N VAL A 219 2.04 3.56 1.16
CA VAL A 219 2.82 2.76 0.22
C VAL A 219 3.01 1.35 0.78
N ILE A 220 2.80 0.33 -0.05
CA ILE A 220 2.84 -1.08 0.31
C ILE A 220 3.54 -1.91 -0.78
N ASP A 221 3.70 -3.22 -0.51
CA ASP A 221 4.35 -4.25 -1.34
C ASP A 221 5.81 -3.91 -1.70
N PHE A 222 6.74 -4.39 -0.87
CA PHE A 222 8.17 -4.03 -0.95
C PHE A 222 9.05 -5.20 -1.44
N ASN A 223 8.42 -6.25 -1.97
CA ASN A 223 9.03 -7.55 -2.28
C ASN A 223 9.99 -7.54 -3.47
N GLN A 224 9.71 -6.78 -4.53
CA GLN A 224 10.61 -6.73 -5.71
C GLN A 224 11.71 -5.66 -5.62
N MET A 225 11.79 -4.87 -4.53
CA MET A 225 12.78 -3.80 -4.42
C MET A 225 14.21 -4.35 -4.40
N ARG A 226 15.03 -3.93 -5.36
CA ARG A 226 16.45 -4.32 -5.49
C ARG A 226 17.37 -3.21 -5.04
N ARG A 227 18.55 -3.57 -4.53
CA ARG A 227 19.60 -2.59 -4.19
C ARG A 227 20.13 -1.90 -5.45
N LEU A 228 20.46 -0.62 -5.32
CA LEU A 228 21.17 0.13 -6.35
C LEU A 228 22.67 -0.19 -6.26
N GLU A 229 23.13 -0.99 -7.22
CA GLU A 229 24.50 -1.47 -7.34
C GLU A 229 25.02 -1.18 -8.77
N GLY A 230 26.32 -0.98 -8.92
CA GLY A 230 26.97 -0.62 -10.20
C GLY A 230 27.29 0.86 -10.34
N THR A 231 27.49 1.30 -11.58
CA THR A 231 27.83 2.67 -11.98
C THR A 231 26.58 3.53 -12.19
N GLY A 232 26.76 4.86 -12.32
CA GLY A 232 25.64 5.80 -12.52
C GLY A 232 24.74 5.47 -13.72
N VAL A 233 25.29 4.95 -14.82
CA VAL A 233 24.52 4.55 -16.01
C VAL A 233 23.68 3.30 -15.72
N GLU A 234 24.27 2.27 -15.15
CA GLU A 234 23.59 1.01 -14.79
C GLU A 234 22.48 1.26 -13.75
N VAL A 235 22.72 2.16 -12.79
CA VAL A 235 21.72 2.64 -11.84
C VAL A 235 20.59 3.37 -12.55
N VAL A 236 20.87 4.32 -13.46
CA VAL A 236 19.82 5.03 -14.23
C VAL A 236 18.98 4.06 -15.07
N GLU A 237 19.59 3.10 -15.75
CA GLU A 237 18.87 2.07 -16.52
C GLU A 237 17.99 1.19 -15.62
N MET A 238 18.50 0.78 -14.45
CA MET A 238 17.72 0.03 -13.46
C MET A 238 16.52 0.84 -12.95
N LEU A 239 16.72 2.12 -12.63
CA LEU A 239 15.67 3.02 -12.14
C LEU A 239 14.61 3.29 -13.22
N VAL A 240 15.00 3.52 -14.48
CA VAL A 240 14.05 3.68 -15.60
C VAL A 240 13.23 2.39 -15.80
N SER A 241 13.89 1.23 -15.74
CA SER A 241 13.24 -0.08 -15.87
C SER A 241 12.21 -0.34 -14.78
N SER A 242 12.49 0.02 -13.53
CA SER A 242 11.55 -0.14 -12.41
C SER A 242 10.48 0.95 -12.37
N PHE A 243 10.79 2.21 -12.72
CA PHE A 243 9.78 3.26 -12.88
C PHE A 243 8.66 2.86 -13.84
N PHE A 244 9.02 2.29 -15.00
CA PHE A 244 8.04 1.82 -16.00
C PHE A 244 7.50 0.40 -15.76
N ALA A 245 8.09 -0.38 -14.85
CA ALA A 245 7.46 -1.61 -14.35
C ALA A 245 6.28 -1.28 -13.43
N ASN A 246 6.39 -0.21 -12.63
CA ASN A 246 5.33 0.32 -11.78
C ASN A 246 4.27 1.14 -12.57
N ASP A 247 4.13 0.96 -13.88
CA ASP A 247 3.05 1.57 -14.65
C ASP A 247 1.70 0.90 -14.26
N PRO A 248 0.78 1.61 -13.58
CA PRO A 248 0.44 2.99 -13.90
C PRO A 248 0.45 3.98 -12.73
N TYR A 249 1.23 3.71 -11.68
CA TYR A 249 1.20 4.48 -10.43
C TYR A 249 1.58 5.97 -10.62
N TYR A 250 2.75 6.23 -11.20
CA TYR A 250 3.30 7.59 -11.35
C TYR A 250 2.62 8.43 -12.46
N PRO A 251 2.70 9.77 -12.44
CA PRO A 251 2.33 10.60 -13.59
C PRO A 251 3.18 10.26 -14.82
N ARG A 252 2.64 10.43 -16.04
CA ARG A 252 3.44 10.28 -17.27
C ARG A 252 4.57 11.32 -17.30
N PRO A 253 5.84 10.93 -17.54
CA PRO A 253 6.97 11.86 -17.67
C PRO A 253 6.90 12.79 -18.90
N ARG A 254 6.00 13.77 -18.84
CA ARG A 254 5.79 14.80 -19.87
C ARG A 254 6.10 16.15 -19.23
N PRO A 255 7.11 16.91 -19.70
CA PRO A 255 7.46 18.20 -19.10
C PRO A 255 6.35 19.25 -19.05
N SER A 256 5.29 19.11 -19.86
CA SER A 256 4.09 19.95 -19.86
C SER A 256 2.98 19.51 -18.89
N ASP A 257 3.09 18.33 -18.25
CA ASP A 257 2.10 17.79 -17.31
C ASP A 257 2.34 18.34 -15.89
N THR A 258 1.30 18.94 -15.30
CA THR A 258 1.40 19.56 -13.97
C THR A 258 1.58 18.54 -12.84
N LEU A 259 1.00 17.35 -12.97
CA LEU A 259 1.18 16.26 -12.01
C LEU A 259 2.62 15.75 -12.06
N TYR A 260 3.19 15.62 -13.26
CA TYR A 260 4.60 15.26 -13.41
C TYR A 260 5.54 16.33 -12.83
N GLN A 261 5.28 17.63 -13.06
CA GLN A 261 6.11 18.68 -12.43
C GLN A 261 6.00 18.71 -10.90
N ALA A 262 4.83 18.40 -10.34
CA ALA A 262 4.65 18.23 -8.90
C ALA A 262 5.43 17.02 -8.36
N PHE A 263 5.33 15.87 -9.02
CA PHE A 263 6.12 14.66 -8.73
C PHE A 263 7.64 14.92 -8.80
N ARG A 264 8.11 15.55 -9.89
CA ARG A 264 9.51 15.93 -10.11
C ARG A 264 10.04 16.87 -9.03
N THR A 265 9.21 17.80 -8.55
CA THR A 265 9.53 18.68 -7.41
C THR A 265 9.70 17.89 -6.11
N GLY A 266 8.79 16.95 -5.82
CA GLY A 266 8.87 16.07 -4.64
C GLY A 266 10.09 15.15 -4.66
N TYR A 267 10.42 14.61 -5.83
CA TYR A 267 11.56 13.72 -6.06
C TYR A 267 12.91 14.42 -5.88
N ILE A 268 13.10 15.59 -6.51
CA ILE A 268 14.31 16.40 -6.35
C ILE A 268 14.50 16.86 -4.90
N ALA A 269 13.42 17.12 -4.14
CA ALA A 269 13.50 17.53 -2.74
C ALA A 269 14.14 16.49 -1.80
N GLN A 270 14.25 15.21 -2.20
CA GLN A 270 14.92 14.17 -1.42
C GLN A 270 16.41 14.03 -1.72
N CYS A 271 16.89 14.59 -2.83
CA CYS A 271 18.28 14.49 -3.25
C CYS A 271 19.21 15.20 -2.26
N ALA A 272 20.40 14.67 -2.01
CA ALA A 272 21.38 15.34 -1.15
C ALA A 272 22.00 16.55 -1.87
N LEU A 273 22.30 17.61 -1.10
CA LEU A 273 23.03 18.78 -1.61
C LEU A 273 24.39 18.33 -2.17
N GLY A 274 24.62 18.56 -3.47
CA GLY A 274 25.81 18.12 -4.20
C GLY A 274 25.59 16.88 -5.09
N GLN A 275 24.71 15.94 -4.73
CA GLN A 275 24.47 14.70 -5.48
C GLN A 275 23.36 14.89 -6.54
N THR A 276 23.50 15.88 -7.43
CA THR A 276 22.39 16.32 -8.32
C THR A 276 22.53 15.93 -9.79
N SER A 277 23.46 15.05 -10.16
CA SER A 277 23.61 14.58 -11.56
C SER A 277 22.71 13.37 -11.82
N VAL A 278 22.99 12.21 -11.20
CA VAL A 278 22.23 10.95 -11.36
C VAL A 278 20.71 11.10 -11.17
N PRO A 279 20.20 11.91 -10.21
CA PRO A 279 18.76 12.12 -10.09
C PRO A 279 18.13 12.92 -11.23
N LYS A 280 18.89 13.78 -11.92
CA LYS A 280 18.44 14.48 -13.14
C LYS A 280 18.57 13.59 -14.37
N GLU A 281 19.68 12.87 -14.49
CA GLU A 281 19.92 11.87 -15.54
C GLU A 281 18.78 10.85 -15.58
N PHE A 282 18.31 10.38 -14.42
CA PHE A 282 17.10 9.54 -14.30
C PHE A 282 15.82 10.22 -14.80
N LEU A 283 15.55 11.46 -14.39
CA LEU A 283 14.34 12.21 -14.80
C LEU A 283 14.33 12.46 -16.31
N GLU A 284 15.48 12.87 -16.86
CA GLU A 284 15.68 13.08 -18.30
C GLU A 284 15.53 11.76 -19.08
N ALA A 285 16.02 10.64 -18.54
CA ALA A 285 15.86 9.33 -19.15
C ALA A 285 14.40 8.82 -19.16
N ILE A 286 13.62 9.03 -18.08
CA ILE A 286 12.18 8.67 -18.09
C ILE A 286 11.36 9.60 -18.99
N GLU A 287 11.72 10.88 -19.11
CA GLU A 287 11.10 11.81 -20.08
C GLU A 287 11.39 11.35 -21.53
N VAL A 288 12.61 10.93 -21.84
CA VAL A 288 13.00 10.39 -23.15
C VAL A 288 12.29 9.06 -23.47
N GLU A 289 12.16 8.13 -22.52
CA GLU A 289 11.41 6.88 -22.75
C GLU A 289 9.91 7.12 -22.82
N GLN A 290 9.33 8.06 -22.05
CA GLN A 290 7.92 8.44 -22.21
C GLN A 290 7.65 9.04 -23.59
N ALA A 291 8.54 9.90 -24.11
CA ALA A 291 8.41 10.42 -25.47
C ALA A 291 8.45 9.30 -26.54
N LYS A 292 9.31 8.29 -26.37
CA LYS A 292 9.30 7.09 -27.22
C LYS A 292 8.02 6.27 -27.08
N ARG A 293 7.37 6.26 -25.90
CA ARG A 293 6.09 5.55 -25.66
C ARG A 293 4.91 6.29 -26.28
N ASP A 294 4.87 7.61 -26.10
CA ASP A 294 3.86 8.48 -26.70
C ASP A 294 3.91 8.45 -28.25
N ALA A 295 5.08 8.20 -28.85
CA ALA A 295 5.25 7.98 -30.29
C ALA A 295 4.91 6.56 -30.78
N ARG A 296 4.40 5.68 -29.90
CA ARG A 296 3.95 4.30 -30.19
C ARG A 296 2.45 4.08 -29.93
N GLU A 297 1.75 5.06 -29.36
CA GLU A 297 0.29 5.05 -29.09
C GLU A 297 -0.52 5.69 -30.24
#